data_AF-A0A2M7JUD6-F1
#
_entry.id   AF-A0A2M7JUD6-F1
#
_cell.length_a   1.000
_cell.length_b   1.000
_cell.length_c   1.000
_cell.angle_alpha   90.00
_cell.angle_beta   90.00
_cell.angle_gamma   90.00
#
_symmetry.space_group_name_H-M   'P 1'
#
loop_
_entity.id
_entity.type
_entity.pdbx_description
1 polymer ?
#
loop_
_entity_poly.entity_id
_entity_poly.type
_entity_poly.pdbx_seq_one_letter_code
_entity_poly.pdbx_strand_id
1 'polypeptide(L)'
;QQWERELEDGLKQHRLKEEGLSAQKEKVESLFNEWKEIEASSKYLRRELEDVRQKIHEEEILASEVQLKLSHLQESMKERYGATLSTSIGTSPAEFPKEEMSERLAELKGALEGFGEVNLMAIEEYQELKQRHDFLSEQQADLHQALDSLKKAILRINRTTTKRFLETFHLVNEKFKEVFMRLFKGGQASLILLDEQDPATTGIDIVAQPPGKKLQNIDLLSGGEKALVATALLFGLFMIKPTPFCLLDEVDAPLDDANINRFIELVKDFSKTSQFILITHNKSTMEAAQTLYGITMETPGASKVVSVRLN
;
A
#
# COMPACT_ATOMS: atom_id res chain seq x y z
N GLN A 1 -96.14 73.93 -100.64
CA GLN A 1 -96.66 74.24 -99.29
C GLN A 1 -96.46 73.12 -98.27
N GLN A 2 -96.32 71.83 -98.64
CA GLN A 2 -95.95 70.76 -97.68
C GLN A 2 -94.43 70.65 -97.41
N TRP A 3 -93.58 70.89 -98.42
CA TRP A 3 -92.13 70.68 -98.30
C TRP A 3 -91.38 71.72 -97.44
N GLU A 4 -91.89 72.94 -97.31
CA GLU A 4 -91.26 73.98 -96.46
C GLU A 4 -91.44 73.71 -94.96
N ARG A 5 -92.55 73.07 -94.55
CA ARG A 5 -92.80 72.72 -93.13
C ARG A 5 -91.95 71.54 -92.66
N GLU A 6 -91.75 70.54 -93.51
CA GLU A 6 -90.91 69.38 -93.18
C GLU A 6 -89.42 69.76 -93.04
N LEU A 7 -88.96 70.74 -93.81
CA LEU A 7 -87.58 71.22 -93.75
C LEU A 7 -87.33 72.06 -92.47
N GLU A 8 -88.27 72.91 -92.06
CA GLU A 8 -88.17 73.68 -90.81
C GLU A 8 -88.22 72.80 -89.56
N ASP A 9 -89.06 71.76 -89.54
CA ASP A 9 -89.11 70.82 -88.41
C ASP A 9 -87.85 69.94 -88.34
N GLY A 10 -87.30 69.52 -89.48
CA GLY A 10 -86.04 68.80 -89.57
C GLY A 10 -84.85 69.63 -89.05
N LEU A 11 -84.79 70.92 -89.41
CA LEU A 11 -83.76 71.85 -88.93
C LEU A 11 -83.88 72.14 -87.42
N LYS A 12 -85.10 72.26 -86.88
CA LYS A 12 -85.31 72.40 -85.43
C LYS A 12 -84.90 71.15 -84.65
N GLN A 13 -85.25 69.96 -85.15
CA GLN A 13 -84.85 68.68 -84.55
C GLN A 13 -83.33 68.49 -84.57
N HIS A 14 -82.65 68.88 -85.64
CA HIS A 14 -81.19 68.83 -85.73
C HIS A 14 -80.52 69.78 -84.74
N ARG A 15 -81.02 71.02 -84.63
CA ARG A 15 -80.47 72.03 -83.73
C ARG A 15 -80.64 71.65 -82.25
N LEU A 16 -81.79 71.07 -81.87
CA LEU A 16 -82.01 70.51 -80.53
C LEU A 16 -81.10 69.31 -80.21
N LYS A 17 -80.80 68.46 -81.20
CA LYS A 17 -79.85 67.35 -81.02
C LYS A 17 -78.41 67.84 -80.91
N GLU A 18 -78.02 68.88 -81.63
CA GLU A 18 -76.69 69.49 -81.51
C GLU A 18 -76.49 70.19 -80.17
N GLU A 19 -77.50 70.91 -79.67
CA GLU A 19 -77.47 71.52 -78.33
C GLU A 19 -77.39 70.46 -77.23
N GLY A 20 -78.17 69.36 -77.34
CA GLY A 20 -78.09 68.24 -76.40
C GLY A 20 -76.75 67.50 -76.43
N LEU A 21 -76.14 67.36 -77.61
CA LEU A 21 -74.80 66.78 -77.78
C LEU A 21 -73.71 67.70 -77.20
N SER A 22 -73.85 69.03 -77.35
CA SER A 22 -72.94 70.02 -76.76
C SER A 22 -72.98 69.97 -75.23
N ALA A 23 -74.18 69.95 -74.64
CA ALA A 23 -74.35 69.85 -73.19
C ALA A 23 -73.81 68.54 -72.61
N GLN A 24 -73.96 67.41 -73.32
CA GLN A 24 -73.33 66.15 -72.91
C GLN A 24 -71.81 66.18 -73.03
N LYS A 25 -71.25 66.82 -74.06
CA LYS A 25 -69.80 67.00 -74.21
C LYS A 25 -69.21 67.85 -73.08
N GLU A 26 -69.83 68.97 -72.72
CA GLU A 26 -69.42 69.79 -71.58
C GLU A 26 -69.49 69.03 -70.25
N LYS A 27 -70.50 68.16 -70.09
CA LYS A 27 -70.64 67.32 -68.89
C LYS A 27 -69.57 66.22 -68.82
N VAL A 28 -69.18 65.66 -69.95
CA VAL A 28 -68.07 64.70 -70.05
C VAL A 28 -66.73 65.40 -69.80
N GLU A 29 -66.55 66.62 -70.29
CA GLU A 29 -65.32 67.39 -70.14
C GLU A 29 -65.10 67.86 -68.68
N SER A 30 -66.18 68.29 -68.00
CA SER A 30 -66.13 68.60 -66.56
C SER A 30 -65.84 67.38 -65.70
N LEU A 31 -66.51 66.25 -65.92
CA LEU A 31 -66.23 64.99 -65.21
C LEU A 31 -64.81 64.48 -65.47
N PHE A 32 -64.27 64.69 -66.67
CA PHE A 32 -62.89 64.32 -67.01
C PHE A 32 -61.86 65.20 -66.28
N ASN A 33 -62.15 66.48 -66.09
CA ASN A 33 -61.31 67.37 -65.30
C ASN A 33 -61.37 67.03 -63.80
N GLU A 34 -62.54 66.76 -63.25
CA GLU A 34 -62.68 66.26 -61.87
C GLU A 34 -61.93 64.93 -61.67
N TRP A 35 -62.04 64.01 -62.63
CA TRP A 35 -61.29 62.75 -62.59
C TRP A 35 -59.77 62.98 -62.61
N LYS A 36 -59.28 63.91 -63.42
CA LYS A 36 -57.85 64.27 -63.45
C LYS A 36 -57.37 64.88 -62.13
N GLU A 37 -58.16 65.73 -61.49
CA GLU A 37 -57.82 66.30 -60.18
C GLU A 37 -57.79 65.23 -59.08
N ILE A 38 -58.76 64.30 -59.10
CA ILE A 38 -58.80 63.16 -58.17
C ILE A 38 -57.61 62.21 -58.45
N GLU A 39 -57.24 61.98 -59.70
CA GLU A 39 -56.08 61.15 -60.05
C GLU A 39 -54.77 61.81 -59.59
N ALA A 40 -54.63 63.13 -59.76
CA ALA A 40 -53.47 63.89 -59.32
C ALA A 40 -53.33 63.88 -57.79
N SER A 41 -54.42 64.11 -57.06
CA SER A 41 -54.43 64.03 -55.59
C SER A 41 -54.17 62.62 -55.07
N SER A 42 -54.69 61.57 -55.74
CA SER A 42 -54.39 60.18 -55.38
C SER A 42 -52.91 59.84 -55.60
N LYS A 43 -52.29 60.33 -56.69
CA LYS A 43 -50.85 60.15 -56.92
C LYS A 43 -50.01 60.89 -55.88
N TYR A 44 -50.43 62.08 -55.46
CA TYR A 44 -49.76 62.83 -54.40
C TYR A 44 -49.83 62.11 -53.05
N LEU A 45 -51.03 61.70 -52.61
CA LEU A 45 -51.22 60.96 -51.36
C LEU A 45 -50.44 59.63 -51.34
N ARG A 46 -50.35 58.93 -52.48
CA ARG A 46 -49.55 57.70 -52.58
C ARG A 46 -48.06 57.95 -52.35
N ARG A 47 -47.51 59.03 -52.90
CA ARG A 47 -46.11 59.43 -52.67
C ARG A 47 -45.87 59.77 -51.20
N GLU A 48 -46.76 60.55 -50.60
CA GLU A 48 -46.65 60.93 -49.19
C GLU A 48 -46.72 59.70 -48.26
N LEU A 49 -47.58 58.73 -48.59
CA LEU A 49 -47.67 57.46 -47.86
C LEU A 49 -46.40 56.62 -48.01
N GLU A 50 -45.76 56.64 -49.19
CA GLU A 50 -44.50 55.96 -49.45
C GLU A 50 -43.35 56.59 -48.66
N ASP A 51 -43.28 57.92 -48.60
CA ASP A 51 -42.30 58.66 -47.78
C ASP A 51 -42.46 58.37 -46.27
N VAL A 52 -43.70 58.34 -45.76
CA VAL A 52 -43.98 58.01 -44.36
C VAL A 52 -43.61 56.56 -44.06
N ARG A 53 -43.88 55.63 -44.98
CA ARG A 53 -43.47 54.22 -44.82
C ARG A 53 -41.96 54.07 -44.78
N GLN A 54 -41.23 54.83 -45.60
CA GLN A 54 -39.77 54.79 -45.58
C GLN A 54 -39.23 55.29 -44.23
N LYS A 55 -39.78 56.38 -43.67
CA LYS A 55 -39.39 56.87 -42.34
C LYS A 55 -39.69 55.87 -41.23
N ILE A 56 -40.86 55.22 -41.26
CA ILE A 56 -41.19 54.16 -40.29
C ILE A 56 -40.18 53.02 -40.37
N HIS A 57 -39.80 52.61 -41.58
CA HIS A 57 -38.82 51.55 -41.77
C HIS A 57 -37.43 51.92 -41.24
N GLU A 58 -37.00 53.18 -41.46
CA GLU A 58 -35.74 53.69 -40.90
C GLU A 58 -35.73 53.68 -39.36
N GLU A 59 -36.82 54.13 -38.73
CA GLU A 59 -36.98 54.10 -37.27
C GLU A 59 -37.05 52.67 -36.70
N GLU A 60 -37.71 51.74 -37.40
CA GLU A 60 -37.75 50.33 -37.01
C GLU A 60 -36.36 49.68 -37.04
N ILE A 61 -35.54 50.02 -38.04
CA ILE A 61 -34.14 49.56 -38.11
C ILE A 61 -33.35 50.11 -36.93
N LEU A 62 -33.47 51.40 -36.62
CA LEU A 62 -32.79 52.02 -35.48
C LEU A 62 -33.22 51.40 -34.15
N ALA A 63 -34.52 51.16 -33.96
CA ALA A 63 -35.04 50.51 -32.76
C ALA A 63 -34.48 49.09 -32.60
N SER A 64 -34.43 48.32 -33.69
CA SER A 64 -33.83 46.98 -33.71
C SER A 64 -32.34 47.01 -33.37
N GLU A 65 -31.58 47.96 -33.92
CA GLU A 65 -30.16 48.13 -33.62
C GLU A 65 -29.92 48.45 -32.14
N VAL A 66 -30.71 49.36 -31.57
CA VAL A 66 -30.64 49.71 -30.14
C VAL A 66 -31.01 48.51 -29.27
N GLN A 67 -32.02 47.73 -29.66
CA GLN A 67 -32.43 46.54 -28.93
C GLN A 67 -31.34 45.46 -28.92
N LEU A 68 -30.65 45.25 -30.05
CA LEU A 68 -29.50 44.35 -30.14
C LEU A 68 -28.32 44.82 -29.29
N LYS A 69 -28.02 46.12 -29.26
CA LYS A 69 -26.99 46.68 -28.38
C LYS A 69 -27.35 46.45 -26.91
N LEU A 70 -28.61 46.62 -26.55
CA LEU A 70 -29.09 46.43 -25.18
C LEU A 70 -29.03 44.96 -24.75
N SER A 71 -29.43 44.02 -25.61
CA SER A 71 -29.30 42.59 -25.31
C SER A 71 -27.84 42.16 -25.16
N HIS A 72 -26.95 42.64 -26.03
CA HIS A 72 -25.51 42.36 -25.93
C HIS A 72 -24.89 42.90 -24.64
N LEU A 73 -25.29 44.11 -24.21
CA LEU A 73 -24.87 44.68 -22.93
C LEU A 73 -25.39 43.88 -21.74
N GLN A 74 -26.64 43.43 -21.79
CA GLN A 74 -27.23 42.57 -20.76
C GLN A 74 -26.49 41.24 -20.62
N GLU A 75 -26.18 40.59 -21.74
CA GLU A 75 -25.45 39.33 -21.77
C GLU A 75 -24.02 39.51 -21.27
N SER A 76 -23.31 40.54 -21.75
CA SER A 76 -21.96 40.86 -21.32
C SER A 76 -21.86 41.18 -19.83
N MET A 77 -22.86 41.88 -19.26
CA MET A 77 -22.91 42.17 -17.82
C MET A 77 -23.14 40.91 -16.99
N LYS A 78 -24.00 40.01 -17.46
CA LYS A 78 -24.27 38.74 -16.79
C LYS A 78 -23.04 37.84 -16.79
N GLU A 79 -22.35 37.73 -17.92
CA GLU A 79 -21.14 36.89 -18.03
C GLU A 79 -19.95 37.45 -17.24
N ARG A 80 -19.67 38.75 -17.35
CA ARG A 80 -18.47 39.34 -16.73
C ARG A 80 -18.63 39.66 -15.25
N TYR A 81 -19.84 40.01 -14.83
CA TYR A 81 -20.07 40.57 -13.48
C TYR A 81 -21.17 39.84 -12.70
N GLY A 82 -21.83 38.83 -13.29
CA GLY A 82 -22.90 38.07 -12.63
C GLY A 82 -24.16 38.90 -12.33
N ALA A 83 -24.28 40.11 -12.90
CA ALA A 83 -25.34 41.07 -12.61
C ALA A 83 -26.31 41.19 -13.79
N THR A 84 -27.62 41.28 -13.50
CA THR A 84 -28.65 41.55 -14.52
C THR A 84 -28.87 43.06 -14.64
N LEU A 85 -28.81 43.58 -15.87
CA LEU A 85 -29.11 44.99 -16.13
C LEU A 85 -30.58 45.26 -15.77
N SER A 86 -30.84 45.89 -14.62
CA SER A 86 -32.18 46.28 -14.24
C SER A 86 -32.71 47.37 -15.18
N THR A 87 -33.86 47.14 -15.81
CA THR A 87 -34.55 48.11 -16.68
C THR A 87 -35.17 49.28 -15.92
N SER A 88 -35.17 49.25 -14.57
CA SER A 88 -35.41 50.44 -13.78
C SER A 88 -34.25 51.40 -13.97
N ILE A 89 -34.51 52.57 -14.57
CA ILE A 89 -33.67 53.77 -14.43
C ILE A 89 -33.73 54.16 -12.95
N GLY A 90 -33.07 53.37 -12.12
CA GLY A 90 -32.84 53.68 -10.72
C GLY A 90 -31.91 54.87 -10.70
N THR A 91 -32.23 55.84 -9.86
CA THR A 91 -31.38 56.96 -9.51
C THR A 91 -29.95 56.45 -9.34
N SER A 92 -29.05 56.88 -10.23
CA SER A 92 -27.62 56.68 -10.04
C SER A 92 -27.29 57.16 -8.63
N PRO A 93 -26.57 56.39 -7.80
CA PRO A 93 -26.06 56.90 -6.54
C PRO A 93 -25.34 58.22 -6.84
N ALA A 94 -25.77 59.30 -6.19
CA ALA A 94 -25.34 60.67 -6.52
C ALA A 94 -23.83 60.87 -6.34
N GLU A 95 -23.15 59.97 -5.62
CA GLU A 95 -21.70 59.96 -5.44
C GLU A 95 -21.21 58.49 -5.44
N PHE A 96 -20.87 57.97 -6.62
CA PHE A 96 -20.04 56.77 -6.71
C PHE A 96 -18.58 57.23 -6.85
N PRO A 97 -17.71 57.05 -5.83
CA PRO A 97 -16.31 57.44 -5.91
C PRO A 97 -15.58 56.48 -6.86
N LYS A 98 -15.72 56.78 -8.15
CA LYS A 98 -15.25 55.95 -9.27
C LYS A 98 -13.75 55.71 -9.21
N GLU A 99 -12.99 56.70 -8.73
CA GLU A 99 -11.53 56.65 -8.63
C GLU A 99 -11.07 55.70 -7.52
N GLU A 100 -11.57 55.84 -6.29
CA GLU A 100 -11.24 54.92 -5.18
C GLU A 100 -11.66 53.47 -5.48
N MET A 101 -12.85 53.27 -6.03
CA MET A 101 -13.34 51.93 -6.37
C MET A 101 -12.54 51.31 -7.52
N SER A 102 -12.06 52.13 -8.47
CA SER A 102 -11.18 51.70 -9.56
C SER A 102 -9.82 51.26 -9.03
N GLU A 103 -9.21 52.06 -8.16
CA GLU A 103 -7.94 51.71 -7.50
C GLU A 103 -8.09 50.43 -6.70
N ARG A 104 -9.15 50.31 -5.90
CA ARG A 104 -9.41 49.11 -5.11
C ARG A 104 -9.62 47.87 -5.97
N LEU A 105 -10.28 48.01 -7.11
CA LEU A 105 -10.49 46.92 -8.06
C LEU A 105 -9.18 46.51 -8.74
N ALA A 106 -8.30 47.47 -9.06
CA ALA A 106 -6.98 47.21 -9.59
C ALA A 106 -6.08 46.49 -8.56
N GLU A 107 -6.09 46.94 -7.30
CA GLU A 107 -5.39 46.25 -6.19
C GLU A 107 -5.87 44.81 -6.02
N LEU A 108 -7.19 44.60 -5.99
CA LEU A 108 -7.78 43.26 -5.81
C LEU A 108 -7.48 42.35 -7.00
N LYS A 109 -7.49 42.88 -8.23
CA LYS A 109 -7.08 42.10 -9.42
C LYS A 109 -5.60 41.75 -9.37
N GLY A 110 -4.72 42.68 -9.00
CA GLY A 110 -3.30 42.41 -8.83
C GLY A 110 -3.03 41.40 -7.72
N ALA A 111 -3.78 41.47 -6.62
CA ALA A 111 -3.71 40.46 -5.56
C ALA A 111 -4.19 39.08 -6.05
N LEU A 112 -5.25 39.03 -6.86
CA LEU A 112 -5.77 37.79 -7.46
C LEU A 112 -4.77 37.16 -8.43
N GLU A 113 -4.12 37.97 -9.27
CA GLU A 113 -3.04 37.52 -10.17
C GLU A 113 -1.82 37.02 -9.38
N GLY A 114 -1.55 37.61 -8.21
CA GLY A 114 -0.48 37.17 -7.30
C GLY A 114 -0.68 35.79 -6.67
N PHE A 115 -1.90 35.27 -6.61
CA PHE A 115 -2.16 33.90 -6.13
C PHE A 115 -1.73 32.81 -7.13
N GLY A 116 -1.45 33.19 -8.39
CA GLY A 116 -1.11 32.24 -9.46
C GLY A 116 -2.29 31.33 -9.83
N GLU A 117 -2.00 30.25 -10.55
CA GLU A 117 -3.02 29.27 -10.91
C GLU A 117 -3.47 28.49 -9.66
N VAL A 118 -4.76 28.61 -9.31
CA VAL A 118 -5.37 27.87 -8.21
C VAL A 118 -5.51 26.41 -8.64
N ASN A 119 -4.73 25.52 -8.02
CA ASN A 119 -4.87 24.08 -8.25
C ASN A 119 -6.13 23.56 -7.53
N LEU A 120 -7.23 23.49 -8.26
CA LEU A 120 -8.50 22.95 -7.77
C LEU A 120 -8.40 21.46 -7.39
N MET A 121 -7.42 20.72 -7.93
CA MET A 121 -7.19 19.31 -7.59
C MET A 121 -6.48 19.10 -6.25
N ALA A 122 -5.88 20.16 -5.67
CA ALA A 122 -5.07 20.04 -4.46
C ALA A 122 -5.86 19.48 -3.25
N ILE A 123 -7.17 19.73 -3.21
CA ILE A 123 -8.04 19.20 -2.14
C ILE A 123 -8.17 17.68 -2.26
N GLU A 124 -8.37 17.16 -3.47
CA GLU A 124 -8.49 15.72 -3.74
C GLU A 124 -7.13 15.03 -3.54
N GLU A 125 -6.06 15.60 -4.08
CA GLU A 125 -4.69 15.11 -3.89
C GLU A 125 -4.29 15.03 -2.41
N TYR A 126 -4.65 16.05 -1.61
CA TYR A 126 -4.42 16.03 -0.17
C TYR A 126 -5.17 14.89 0.52
N GLN A 127 -6.43 14.66 0.14
CA GLN A 127 -7.23 13.57 0.72
C GLN A 127 -6.62 12.20 0.40
N GLU A 128 -6.22 11.96 -0.86
CA GLU A 128 -5.55 10.71 -1.25
C GLU A 128 -4.22 10.52 -0.52
N LEU A 129 -3.39 11.57 -0.46
CA LEU A 129 -2.09 11.51 0.20
C LEU A 129 -2.24 11.27 1.71
N LYS A 130 -3.24 11.89 2.33
CA LYS A 130 -3.56 11.68 3.75
C LYS A 130 -4.00 10.24 4.01
N GLN A 131 -4.90 9.68 3.21
CA GLN A 131 -5.31 8.27 3.34
C GLN A 131 -4.11 7.33 3.25
N ARG A 132 -3.21 7.57 2.27
CA ARG A 132 -1.99 6.78 2.12
C ARG A 132 -1.04 6.93 3.30
N HIS A 133 -0.89 8.15 3.81
CA HIS A 133 -0.06 8.43 4.99
C HIS A 133 -0.59 7.71 6.23
N ASP A 134 -1.90 7.79 6.47
CA ASP A 134 -2.55 7.18 7.64
C ASP A 134 -2.41 5.65 7.58
N PHE A 135 -2.65 5.05 6.40
CA PHE A 135 -2.43 3.61 6.18
C PHE A 135 -0.97 3.18 6.45
N LEU A 136 0.01 3.91 5.89
CA LEU A 136 1.42 3.58 6.09
C LEU A 136 1.87 3.78 7.54
N SER A 137 1.31 4.76 8.24
CA SER A 137 1.58 5.02 9.66
C SER A 137 1.07 3.89 10.55
N GLU A 138 -0.14 3.37 10.27
CA GLU A 138 -0.70 2.21 10.96
C GLU A 138 0.16 0.96 10.73
N GLN A 139 0.52 0.67 9.47
CA GLN A 139 1.41 -0.45 9.14
C GLN A 139 2.78 -0.34 9.80
N GLN A 140 3.33 0.88 9.90
CA GLN A 140 4.60 1.11 10.59
C GLN A 140 4.48 0.84 12.09
N ALA A 141 3.40 1.28 12.73
CA ALA A 141 3.15 1.06 14.15
C ALA A 141 3.01 -0.45 14.46
N ASP A 142 2.25 -1.17 13.64
CA ASP A 142 2.09 -2.62 13.75
C ASP A 142 3.44 -3.36 13.63
N LEU A 143 4.27 -2.95 12.67
CA LEU A 143 5.59 -3.55 12.49
C LEU A 143 6.51 -3.31 13.70
N HIS A 144 6.47 -2.10 14.28
CA HIS A 144 7.22 -1.81 15.51
C HIS A 144 6.73 -2.67 16.68
N GLN A 145 5.41 -2.82 16.84
CA GLN A 145 4.84 -3.66 17.89
C GLN A 145 5.21 -5.15 17.72
N ALA A 146 5.20 -5.65 16.48
CA ALA A 146 5.63 -7.01 16.16
C ALA A 146 7.13 -7.21 16.48
N LEU A 147 7.97 -6.24 16.12
CA LEU A 147 9.40 -6.26 16.41
C LEU A 147 9.69 -6.28 17.92
N ASP A 148 8.99 -5.46 18.70
CA ASP A 148 9.12 -5.45 20.15
C ASP A 148 8.64 -6.77 20.78
N SER A 149 7.58 -7.36 20.25
CA SER A 149 7.08 -8.66 20.69
C SER A 149 8.08 -9.78 20.40
N LEU A 150 8.70 -9.77 19.21
CA LEU A 150 9.77 -10.71 18.86
C LEU A 150 11.00 -10.55 19.76
N LYS A 151 11.43 -9.31 20.04
CA LYS A 151 12.54 -9.05 20.98
C LYS A 151 12.25 -9.60 22.37
N LYS A 152 11.03 -9.40 22.89
CA LYS A 152 10.61 -9.98 24.18
C LYS A 152 10.61 -11.50 24.16
N ALA A 153 10.17 -12.12 23.07
CA ALA A 153 10.21 -13.57 22.90
C ALA A 153 11.65 -14.11 22.92
N ILE A 154 12.57 -13.47 22.18
CA ILE A 154 13.99 -13.82 22.16
C ILE A 154 14.59 -13.74 23.57
N LEU A 155 14.35 -12.63 24.29
CA LEU A 155 14.85 -12.48 25.66
C LEU A 155 14.33 -13.58 26.60
N ARG A 156 13.05 -13.95 26.46
CA ARG A 156 12.45 -15.02 27.25
C ARG A 156 13.06 -16.39 26.92
N ILE A 157 13.27 -16.68 25.63
CA ILE A 157 13.92 -17.90 25.17
C ILE A 157 15.33 -17.98 25.73
N ASN A 158 16.14 -16.93 25.53
CA ASN A 158 17.52 -16.88 26.03
C ASN A 158 17.58 -17.12 27.53
N ARG A 159 16.76 -16.41 28.33
CA ARG A 159 16.70 -16.62 29.78
C ARG A 159 16.35 -18.05 30.17
N THR A 160 15.41 -18.66 29.45
CA THR A 160 14.98 -20.05 29.72
C THR A 160 16.07 -21.05 29.33
N THR A 161 16.74 -20.83 28.20
CA THR A 161 17.85 -21.64 27.72
C THR A 161 19.03 -21.58 28.67
N THR A 162 19.47 -20.38 29.07
CA THR A 162 20.58 -20.20 30.03
C THR A 162 20.26 -20.87 31.36
N LYS A 163 19.03 -20.73 31.87
CA LYS A 163 18.60 -21.39 33.11
C LYS A 163 18.69 -22.92 32.99
N ARG A 164 18.11 -23.50 31.92
CA ARG A 164 18.14 -24.95 31.69
C ARG A 164 19.56 -25.47 31.48
N PHE A 165 20.39 -24.70 30.78
CA PHE A 165 21.80 -25.03 30.56
C PHE A 165 22.53 -25.10 31.89
N LEU A 166 22.44 -24.07 32.74
CA LEU A 166 23.12 -24.05 34.05
C LEU A 166 22.63 -25.17 34.96
N GLU A 167 21.31 -25.40 35.04
CA GLU A 167 20.74 -26.52 35.81
C GLU A 167 21.30 -27.87 35.34
N THR A 168 21.34 -28.09 34.02
CA THR A 168 21.88 -29.32 33.44
C THR A 168 23.38 -29.43 33.64
N PHE A 169 24.12 -28.33 33.47
CA PHE A 169 25.57 -28.28 33.66
C PHE A 169 25.97 -28.66 35.09
N HIS A 170 25.30 -28.10 36.10
CA HIS A 170 25.56 -28.44 37.49
C HIS A 170 25.22 -29.91 37.77
N LEU A 171 24.11 -30.41 37.25
CA LEU A 171 23.73 -31.81 37.40
C LEU A 171 24.77 -32.75 36.76
N VAL A 172 25.23 -32.44 35.55
CA VAL A 172 26.29 -33.18 34.84
C VAL A 172 27.59 -33.14 35.64
N ASN A 173 27.98 -31.98 36.17
CA ASN A 173 29.20 -31.83 36.95
C ASN A 173 29.18 -32.70 38.23
N GLU A 174 28.05 -32.76 38.93
CA GLU A 174 27.89 -33.60 40.11
C GLU A 174 27.93 -35.10 39.78
N LYS A 175 27.25 -35.52 38.71
CA LYS A 175 27.29 -36.93 38.28
C LYS A 175 28.65 -37.34 37.73
N PHE A 176 29.32 -36.43 37.03
CA PHE A 176 30.69 -36.62 36.57
C PHE A 176 31.66 -36.83 37.74
N LYS A 177 31.57 -36.02 38.80
CA LYS A 177 32.38 -36.20 40.03
C LYS A 177 32.14 -37.57 40.67
N GLU A 178 30.88 -37.97 40.80
CA GLU A 178 30.49 -39.27 41.38
C GLU A 178 31.10 -40.44 40.59
N VAL A 179 30.92 -40.44 39.27
CA VAL A 179 31.44 -41.48 38.38
C VAL A 179 32.97 -41.48 38.34
N PHE A 180 33.59 -40.30 38.30
CA PHE A 180 35.05 -40.16 38.31
C PHE A 180 35.66 -40.78 39.57
N MET A 181 35.13 -40.44 40.76
CA MET A 181 35.61 -41.00 42.02
C MET A 181 35.51 -42.53 42.06
N ARG A 182 34.43 -43.08 41.48
CA ARG A 182 34.23 -44.53 41.38
C ARG A 182 35.25 -45.21 40.46
N LEU A 183 35.53 -44.63 39.29
CA LEU A 183 36.49 -45.17 38.33
C LEU A 183 37.95 -45.01 38.80
N PHE A 184 38.31 -43.89 39.42
CA PHE A 184 39.68 -43.64 39.86
C PHE A 184 39.96 -44.10 41.30
N LYS A 185 38.93 -44.52 42.07
CA LYS A 185 39.01 -44.88 43.50
C LYS A 185 39.66 -43.78 44.35
N GLY A 186 39.35 -42.53 44.01
CA GLY A 186 39.95 -41.33 44.59
C GLY A 186 40.16 -40.24 43.54
N GLY A 187 40.73 -39.11 43.95
CA GLY A 187 40.89 -37.94 43.08
C GLY A 187 39.62 -37.09 42.94
N GLN A 188 39.68 -36.06 42.12
CA GLN A 188 38.57 -35.13 41.88
C GLN A 188 38.54 -34.72 40.41
N ALA A 189 37.37 -34.49 39.84
CA ALA A 189 37.23 -33.90 38.52
C ALA A 189 36.09 -32.90 38.52
N SER A 190 36.14 -31.90 37.65
CA SER A 190 35.10 -30.87 37.57
C SER A 190 35.03 -30.28 36.17
N LEU A 191 33.82 -29.87 35.78
CA LEU A 191 33.59 -29.04 34.62
C LEU A 191 33.69 -27.57 35.02
N ILE A 192 34.40 -26.78 34.21
CA ILE A 192 34.58 -25.34 34.42
C ILE A 192 34.06 -24.60 33.19
N LEU A 193 33.30 -23.53 33.39
CA LEU A 193 32.90 -22.62 32.32
C LEU A 193 34.06 -21.65 32.05
N LEU A 194 34.44 -21.46 30.78
CA LEU A 194 35.51 -20.52 30.42
C LEU A 194 35.11 -19.06 30.71
N ASP A 195 33.82 -18.77 30.63
CA ASP A 195 33.23 -17.46 30.92
C ASP A 195 31.88 -17.65 31.63
N GLU A 196 31.82 -17.27 32.90
CA GLU A 196 30.61 -17.35 33.71
C GLU A 196 29.58 -16.25 33.35
N GLN A 197 29.98 -15.20 32.64
CA GLN A 197 29.10 -14.08 32.28
C GLN A 197 28.21 -14.39 31.08
N ASP A 198 28.65 -15.26 30.17
CA ASP A 198 27.82 -15.77 29.08
C ASP A 198 27.82 -17.32 29.01
N PRO A 199 27.05 -17.98 29.89
CA PRO A 199 26.97 -19.44 29.92
C PRO A 199 26.39 -20.05 28.63
N ALA A 200 25.72 -19.27 27.78
CA ALA A 200 25.06 -19.79 26.58
C ALA A 200 26.03 -19.99 25.41
N THR A 201 27.12 -19.21 25.35
CA THR A 201 28.08 -19.24 24.23
C THR A 201 29.49 -19.67 24.65
N THR A 202 29.76 -19.69 25.96
CA THR A 202 31.07 -20.07 26.49
C THR A 202 31.41 -21.55 26.27
N GLY A 203 32.70 -21.84 26.15
CA GLY A 203 33.20 -23.21 26.14
C GLY A 203 33.23 -23.82 27.54
N ILE A 204 33.29 -25.15 27.59
CA ILE A 204 33.45 -25.92 28.82
C ILE A 204 34.84 -26.53 28.82
N ASP A 205 35.58 -26.31 29.91
CA ASP A 205 36.85 -26.97 30.16
C ASP A 205 36.68 -28.13 31.16
N ILE A 206 37.50 -29.17 31.00
CA ILE A 206 37.48 -30.36 31.84
C ILE A 206 38.79 -30.39 32.63
N VAL A 207 38.66 -30.25 33.95
CA VAL A 207 39.79 -30.43 34.87
C VAL A 207 39.65 -31.72 35.65
N ALA A 208 40.75 -32.44 35.77
CA ALA A 208 40.79 -33.67 36.54
C ALA A 208 42.08 -33.78 37.35
N GLN A 209 41.94 -34.42 38.50
CA GLN A 209 42.98 -34.71 39.46
C GLN A 209 42.91 -36.20 39.78
N PRO A 210 43.62 -37.05 39.02
CA PRO A 210 43.81 -38.45 39.37
C PRO A 210 44.53 -38.60 40.73
N PRO A 211 44.38 -39.74 41.42
CA PRO A 211 45.03 -39.97 42.71
C PRO A 211 46.56 -39.81 42.60
N GLY A 212 47.14 -38.97 43.46
CA GLY A 212 48.58 -38.70 43.48
C GLY A 212 49.06 -37.63 42.48
N LYS A 213 48.19 -37.04 41.67
CA LYS A 213 48.51 -35.93 40.74
C LYS A 213 47.88 -34.61 41.17
N LYS A 214 48.35 -33.52 40.56
CA LYS A 214 47.75 -32.18 40.69
C LYS A 214 46.55 -32.04 39.74
N LEU A 215 45.66 -31.10 40.03
CA LEU A 215 44.57 -30.72 39.12
C LEU A 215 45.15 -30.16 37.82
N GLN A 216 44.79 -30.75 36.69
CA GLN A 216 45.27 -30.37 35.37
C GLN A 216 44.12 -30.45 34.35
N ASN A 217 44.28 -29.73 33.24
CA ASN A 217 43.40 -29.84 32.09
C ASN A 217 43.50 -31.25 31.48
N ILE A 218 42.38 -31.80 30.98
CA ILE A 218 42.30 -33.11 30.33
C ILE A 218 43.35 -33.32 29.23
N ASP A 219 43.77 -32.26 28.52
CA ASP A 219 44.78 -32.35 27.45
C ASP A 219 46.19 -32.64 27.95
N LEU A 220 46.46 -32.44 29.24
CA LEU A 220 47.76 -32.71 29.86
C LEU A 220 47.84 -34.11 30.50
N LEU A 221 46.76 -34.88 30.46
CA LEU A 221 46.70 -36.23 31.03
C LEU A 221 47.30 -37.29 30.07
N SER A 222 47.67 -38.45 30.62
CA SER A 222 48.11 -39.59 29.80
C SER A 222 46.95 -40.12 28.93
N GLY A 223 47.25 -40.82 27.84
CA GLY A 223 46.21 -41.35 26.94
C GLY A 223 45.16 -42.22 27.64
N GLY A 224 45.59 -43.11 28.54
CA GLY A 224 44.67 -43.95 29.34
C GLY A 224 43.87 -43.14 30.36
N GLU A 225 44.49 -42.17 31.02
CA GLU A 225 43.78 -41.26 31.96
C GLU A 225 42.75 -40.42 31.24
N LYS A 226 43.10 -39.86 30.08
CA LYS A 226 42.20 -39.07 29.22
C LYS A 226 41.00 -39.91 28.78
N ALA A 227 41.22 -41.17 28.38
CA ALA A 227 40.14 -42.09 28.04
C ALA A 227 39.21 -42.38 29.21
N LEU A 228 39.74 -42.62 30.42
CA LEU A 228 38.94 -42.82 31.63
C LEU A 228 38.16 -41.58 32.04
N VAL A 229 38.75 -40.38 31.94
CA VAL A 229 38.07 -39.12 32.24
C VAL A 229 36.91 -38.90 31.25
N ALA A 230 37.15 -39.12 29.96
CA ALA A 230 36.11 -39.02 28.94
C ALA A 230 34.99 -40.06 29.16
N THR A 231 35.35 -41.29 29.51
CA THR A 231 34.41 -42.35 29.86
C THR A 231 33.58 -41.96 31.08
N ALA A 232 34.21 -41.41 32.12
CA ALA A 232 33.52 -40.94 33.31
C ALA A 232 32.50 -39.84 33.01
N LEU A 233 32.84 -38.90 32.12
CA LEU A 233 31.92 -37.86 31.67
C LEU A 233 30.73 -38.46 30.92
N LEU A 234 30.98 -39.37 29.97
CA LEU A 234 29.95 -40.02 29.17
C LEU A 234 28.94 -40.78 30.05
N PHE A 235 29.43 -41.56 31.02
CA PHE A 235 28.55 -42.24 31.99
C PHE A 235 27.83 -41.27 32.93
N GLY A 236 28.46 -40.16 33.32
CA GLY A 236 27.81 -39.09 34.07
C GLY A 236 26.61 -38.49 33.32
N LEU A 237 26.73 -38.31 32.00
CA LEU A 237 25.61 -37.89 31.15
C LEU A 237 24.51 -38.96 31.08
N PHE A 238 24.87 -40.25 30.95
CA PHE A 238 23.89 -41.34 30.90
C PHE A 238 23.09 -41.51 32.20
N MET A 239 23.65 -41.16 33.36
CA MET A 239 22.89 -41.14 34.63
C MET A 239 21.76 -40.13 34.62
N ILE A 240 21.92 -39.02 33.89
CA ILE A 240 20.93 -37.94 33.84
C ILE A 240 19.85 -38.23 32.82
N LYS A 241 20.27 -38.79 31.68
CA LYS A 241 19.36 -39.16 30.59
C LYS A 241 19.69 -40.58 30.13
N PRO A 242 19.09 -41.62 30.76
CA PRO A 242 19.38 -42.99 30.40
C PRO A 242 18.95 -43.27 28.95
N THR A 243 19.87 -43.79 28.15
CA THR A 243 19.58 -44.23 26.79
C THR A 243 19.15 -45.69 26.80
N PRO A 244 18.20 -46.11 25.94
CA PRO A 244 17.72 -47.49 25.91
C PRO A 244 18.80 -48.48 25.48
N PHE A 245 19.72 -48.06 24.59
CA PHE A 245 20.89 -48.84 24.19
C PHE A 245 22.13 -47.94 24.08
N CYS A 246 23.31 -48.54 24.27
CA CYS A 246 24.61 -47.91 24.17
C CYS A 246 25.57 -48.85 23.41
N LEU A 247 26.20 -48.34 22.35
CA LEU A 247 27.22 -49.04 21.58
C LEU A 247 28.57 -48.39 21.87
N LEU A 248 29.53 -49.18 22.36
CA LEU A 248 30.88 -48.75 22.68
C LEU A 248 31.86 -49.55 21.83
N ASP A 249 32.69 -48.86 21.05
CA ASP A 249 33.66 -49.46 20.15
C ASP A 249 35.10 -49.22 20.63
N GLU A 250 35.79 -50.29 21.01
CA GLU A 250 37.18 -50.32 21.50
C GLU A 250 37.53 -49.29 22.58
N VAL A 251 36.55 -48.92 23.40
CA VAL A 251 36.72 -47.88 24.45
C VAL A 251 37.70 -48.33 25.54
N ASP A 252 37.92 -49.63 25.66
CA ASP A 252 38.85 -50.25 26.61
C ASP A 252 40.29 -50.43 26.08
N ALA A 253 40.55 -50.17 24.80
CA ALA A 253 41.89 -50.27 24.20
C ALA A 253 42.99 -49.42 24.89
N PRO A 254 42.73 -48.17 25.32
CA PRO A 254 43.75 -47.36 26.00
C PRO A 254 43.87 -47.63 27.51
N LEU A 255 43.10 -48.58 28.05
CA LEU A 255 43.01 -48.86 29.49
C LEU A 255 43.94 -50.00 29.91
N ASP A 256 44.49 -49.92 31.11
CA ASP A 256 45.24 -51.02 31.73
C ASP A 256 44.30 -52.04 32.41
N ASP A 257 44.82 -53.22 32.75
CA ASP A 257 44.02 -54.32 33.34
C ASP A 257 43.25 -53.89 34.62
N ALA A 258 43.84 -52.99 35.42
CA ALA A 258 43.21 -52.49 36.65
C ALA A 258 42.04 -51.54 36.35
N ASN A 259 42.16 -50.71 35.31
CA ASN A 259 41.11 -49.79 34.86
C ASN A 259 40.00 -50.51 34.09
N ILE A 260 40.33 -51.54 33.31
CA ILE A 260 39.36 -52.36 32.57
C ILE A 260 38.37 -53.05 33.52
N ASN A 261 38.85 -53.64 34.61
CA ASN A 261 37.97 -54.25 35.61
C ASN A 261 36.98 -53.23 36.21
N ARG A 262 37.43 -51.99 36.45
CA ARG A 262 36.58 -50.92 36.98
C ARG A 262 35.55 -50.43 35.97
N PHE A 263 35.94 -50.34 34.70
CA PHE A 263 35.04 -50.05 33.60
C PHE A 263 33.96 -51.13 33.47
N ILE A 264 34.33 -52.41 33.52
CA ILE A 264 33.41 -53.55 33.46
C ILE A 264 32.40 -53.52 34.61
N GLU A 265 32.86 -53.33 35.85
CA GLU A 265 31.97 -53.20 37.01
C GLU A 265 30.95 -52.09 36.83
N LEU A 266 31.38 -50.96 36.26
CA LEU A 266 30.51 -49.84 35.98
C LEU A 266 29.48 -50.20 34.90
N VAL A 267 29.91 -50.73 33.74
CA VAL A 267 28.99 -51.17 32.69
C VAL A 267 27.98 -52.19 33.21
N LYS A 268 28.40 -53.12 34.06
CA LYS A 268 27.52 -54.14 34.65
C LYS A 268 26.43 -53.56 35.56
N ASP A 269 26.69 -52.43 36.20
CA ASP A 269 25.66 -51.73 36.97
C ASP A 269 24.69 -50.99 36.08
N PHE A 270 25.17 -50.31 35.04
CA PHE A 270 24.31 -49.62 34.09
C PHE A 270 23.53 -50.57 33.18
N SER A 271 24.00 -51.81 32.99
CA SER A 271 23.29 -52.82 32.21
C SER A 271 21.95 -53.25 32.82
N LYS A 272 21.72 -52.91 34.10
CA LYS A 272 20.43 -53.10 34.78
C LYS A 272 19.34 -52.18 34.24
N THR A 273 19.72 -51.02 33.69
CA THR A 273 18.79 -49.98 33.21
C THR A 273 18.85 -49.77 31.71
N SER A 274 19.98 -50.05 31.06
CA SER A 274 20.23 -49.78 29.64
C SER A 274 20.92 -50.97 28.97
N GLN A 275 20.66 -51.22 27.69
CA GLN A 275 21.34 -52.29 26.95
C GLN A 275 22.73 -51.83 26.49
N PHE A 276 23.78 -52.58 26.80
CA PHE A 276 25.14 -52.30 26.33
C PHE A 276 25.59 -53.30 25.26
N ILE A 277 26.14 -52.78 24.17
CA ILE A 277 26.83 -53.53 23.12
C ILE A 277 28.26 -53.01 23.10
N LEU A 278 29.22 -53.89 23.37
CA LEU A 278 30.64 -53.57 23.39
C LEU A 278 31.33 -54.31 22.24
N ILE A 279 32.13 -53.58 21.47
CA ILE A 279 33.07 -54.15 20.50
C ILE A 279 34.46 -54.02 21.14
N THR A 280 35.12 -55.15 21.34
CA THR A 280 36.41 -55.20 22.04
C THR A 280 37.16 -56.48 21.67
N HIS A 281 38.49 -56.42 21.74
CA HIS A 281 39.38 -57.58 21.71
C HIS A 281 39.94 -57.93 23.10
N ASN A 282 39.55 -57.20 24.15
CA ASN A 282 40.03 -57.41 25.51
C ASN A 282 39.35 -58.63 26.16
N LYS A 283 40.17 -59.57 26.64
CA LYS A 283 39.68 -60.83 27.22
C LYS A 283 38.83 -60.63 28.47
N SER A 284 39.22 -59.71 29.35
CA SER A 284 38.46 -59.43 30.58
C SER A 284 37.09 -58.85 30.28
N THR A 285 36.99 -57.95 29.29
CA THR A 285 35.70 -57.38 28.86
C THR A 285 34.81 -58.44 28.19
N MET A 286 35.39 -59.33 27.38
CA MET A 286 34.68 -60.46 26.77
C MET A 286 34.14 -61.45 27.82
N GLU A 287 34.93 -61.78 28.85
CA GLU A 287 34.53 -62.70 29.92
C GLU A 287 33.37 -62.18 30.76
N ALA A 288 33.24 -60.86 30.89
CA ALA A 288 32.17 -60.23 31.66
C ALA A 288 30.84 -60.12 30.90
N ALA A 289 30.83 -60.37 29.59
CA ALA A 289 29.65 -60.26 28.75
C ALA A 289 28.67 -61.43 28.96
N GLN A 290 27.37 -61.17 28.80
CA GLN A 290 26.33 -62.22 28.87
C GLN A 290 26.23 -63.02 27.56
N THR A 291 26.45 -62.34 26.44
CA THR A 291 26.38 -62.92 25.09
C THR A 291 27.55 -62.34 24.28
N LEU A 292 28.27 -63.21 23.60
CA LEU A 292 29.33 -62.85 22.66
C LEU A 292 28.84 -63.04 21.23
N TYR A 293 29.12 -62.04 20.40
CA TYR A 293 28.97 -62.12 18.95
C TYR A 293 30.35 -62.03 18.33
N GLY A 294 30.76 -63.08 17.62
CA GLY A 294 32.00 -63.11 16.84
C GLY A 294 31.70 -62.83 15.37
N ILE A 295 32.61 -62.13 14.70
CA ILE A 295 32.58 -61.93 13.25
C ILE A 295 33.67 -62.80 12.65
N THR A 296 33.31 -63.70 11.74
CA THR A 296 34.24 -64.58 11.02
C THR A 296 34.12 -64.40 9.52
N MET A 297 35.21 -64.63 8.79
CA MET A 297 35.25 -64.62 7.32
C MET A 297 35.57 -66.02 6.81
N GLU A 298 34.53 -66.86 6.69
CA GLU A 298 34.65 -68.22 6.11
C GLU A 298 34.99 -68.16 4.61
N THR A 299 34.51 -67.12 3.91
CA THR A 299 34.77 -66.86 2.49
C THR A 299 35.42 -65.48 2.34
N PRO A 300 36.47 -65.32 1.51
CA PRO A 300 37.08 -64.02 1.27
C PRO A 300 36.04 -62.99 0.83
N GLY A 301 35.94 -61.88 1.58
CA GLY A 301 35.00 -60.79 1.27
C GLY A 301 33.58 -60.94 1.81
N ALA A 302 33.23 -62.04 2.49
CA ALA A 302 31.93 -62.21 3.13
C ALA A 302 32.07 -62.43 4.65
N SER A 303 31.58 -61.47 5.44
CA SER A 303 31.53 -61.57 6.89
C SER A 303 30.29 -62.32 7.34
N LYS A 304 30.45 -63.26 8.28
CA LYS A 304 29.38 -64.04 8.89
C LYS A 304 29.42 -63.85 10.41
N VAL A 305 28.25 -63.64 11.01
CA VAL A 305 28.12 -63.49 12.46
C VAL A 305 27.91 -64.86 13.10
N VAL A 306 28.68 -65.14 14.14
CA VAL A 306 28.50 -66.29 15.03
C VAL A 306 28.19 -65.79 16.43
N SER A 307 27.34 -66.48 17.17
CA SER A 307 26.95 -66.07 18.53
C SER A 307 27.16 -67.19 19.52
N VAL A 308 27.70 -66.85 20.69
CA VAL A 308 27.87 -67.75 21.83
C VAL A 308 27.27 -67.07 23.06
N ARG A 309 26.40 -67.77 23.80
CA ARG A 309 25.88 -67.29 25.08
C ARG A 309 26.79 -67.80 26.19
N LEU A 310 27.30 -66.91 27.04
CA LEU A 310 28.23 -67.25 28.12
C LEU A 310 27.51 -67.65 29.43
N ASN A 311 26.17 -67.67 29.40
CA ASN A 311 25.29 -68.15 30.47
C ASN A 311 24.33 -69.22 29.93
#